data_AF-A0A936AYN9-F1
#
_entry.id   AF-A0A936AYN9-F1
#
_cell.length_a   1.000
_cell.length_b   1.000
_cell.length_c   1.000
_cell.angle_alpha   90.00
_cell.angle_beta   90.00
_cell.angle_gamma   90.00
#
_symmetry.space_group_name_H-M   'P 1'
#
loop_
_entity.id
_entity.type
_entity.pdbx_description
1 polymer ?
#
loop_
_entity_poly.entity_id
_entity_poly.type
_entity_poly.pdbx_seq_one_letter_code
_entity_poly.pdbx_strand_id
1 'polypeptide(L)'
;MNTFNKLLLLTFAALSIGLGSCDKEDECTLTCGTDEVLTADCTCVKINTSNEVKVTSNITANTTWTKDKIWILTTRIAVVSGTTLTIEAGTIVKGEAGSGANATALLIARGAKLIAKGTSTSPIIFTSSADKIQPGQIESPNLENTVNGLWGGLLILGKAPISGSGSAEAVQIEGIPASDVNGLFGGTDPADNSGELTYISIRHGGANIGEGNEINGLTLGGVGSGTKVENIEIISNQDDGLEVFGGSVNIKNVIVWNAGDDQIDCDQAWTGTLDNFIAILGTDSDHGLEFDGPEGSRTGSFTVKNGSLKGKGNGTAITNGEYADFRDKLECTLENVYFFNFSTSSDFELDNAGVSDNWAAGKIVLKNLEFNVSHLTSGNTTLDAIFKDDGGRDAAFNTAAAGFAKIVTSKSTGANKSAFAAWTVSDKKGQLAEF
;
A
#
# COMPACT_ATOMS: atom_id res chain seq x y z
N MET A 1 44.59 -71.68 -25.14
CA MET A 1 43.70 -72.31 -24.14
C MET A 1 44.46 -72.37 -22.83
N ASN A 2 44.10 -71.51 -21.87
CA ASN A 2 44.07 -71.82 -20.43
C ASN A 2 43.87 -70.52 -19.64
N THR A 3 42.82 -70.56 -18.85
CA THR A 3 42.47 -69.65 -17.77
C THR A 3 43.58 -69.57 -16.72
N PHE A 4 43.91 -68.36 -16.31
CA PHE A 4 44.57 -68.03 -15.04
C PHE A 4 44.03 -66.68 -14.58
N ASN A 5 44.06 -66.27 -13.31
CA ASN A 5 43.89 -66.87 -11.99
C ASN A 5 43.91 -65.64 -11.06
N LYS A 6 43.27 -65.72 -9.89
CA LYS A 6 43.17 -64.64 -8.91
C LYS A 6 44.54 -64.06 -8.50
N LEU A 7 44.61 -62.76 -8.25
CA LEU A 7 45.67 -62.12 -7.44
C LEU A 7 45.08 -60.84 -6.80
N LEU A 8 44.68 -60.86 -5.52
CA LEU A 8 45.45 -60.65 -4.28
C LEU A 8 45.71 -59.17 -3.97
N LEU A 9 45.22 -58.77 -2.78
CA LEU A 9 45.36 -57.48 -2.12
C LEU A 9 46.80 -56.94 -2.11
N LEU A 10 46.92 -55.62 -2.25
CA LEU A 10 48.01 -54.84 -1.66
C LEU A 10 47.46 -53.55 -1.05
N THR A 11 47.53 -53.50 0.28
CA THR A 11 47.35 -52.34 1.13
C THR A 11 48.46 -51.31 0.89
N PHE A 12 48.08 -50.07 0.62
CA PHE A 12 48.95 -48.90 0.79
C PHE A 12 48.29 -47.94 1.78
N ALA A 13 48.91 -47.78 2.94
CA ALA A 13 48.62 -46.70 3.87
C ALA A 13 49.34 -45.43 3.37
N ALA A 14 48.59 -44.35 3.16
CA ALA A 14 49.16 -43.03 2.87
C ALA A 14 48.41 -41.95 3.67
N LEU A 15 49.09 -41.54 4.74
CA LEU A 15 49.30 -40.18 5.22
C LEU A 15 48.16 -39.15 5.04
N SER A 16 47.59 -38.76 6.19
CA SER A 16 46.74 -37.61 6.42
C SER A 16 47.37 -36.27 6.01
N ILE A 17 46.65 -35.48 5.19
CA ILE A 17 46.79 -34.03 5.13
C ILE A 17 45.41 -33.46 5.41
N GLY A 18 45.28 -32.82 6.58
CA GLY A 18 44.09 -32.09 6.97
C GLY A 18 44.01 -30.78 6.21
N LEU A 19 42.92 -30.60 5.47
CA LEU A 19 42.41 -29.30 5.04
C LEU A 19 41.04 -29.16 5.70
N GLY A 20 40.94 -28.22 6.64
CA GLY A 20 39.66 -27.81 7.22
C GLY A 20 38.81 -27.18 6.14
N SER A 21 37.73 -27.86 5.76
CA SER A 21 36.63 -27.26 5.01
C SER A 21 35.86 -26.37 5.97
N CYS A 22 35.59 -25.12 5.57
CA CYS A 22 34.43 -24.41 6.08
C CYS A 22 33.21 -25.30 5.82
N ASP A 23 32.48 -25.65 6.88
CA ASP A 23 31.21 -26.33 6.76
C ASP A 23 30.24 -25.41 6.04
N LYS A 24 29.55 -25.99 5.06
CA LYS A 24 28.44 -25.38 4.37
C LYS A 24 27.34 -25.13 5.40
N GLU A 25 26.72 -23.96 5.37
CA GLU A 25 25.39 -23.76 5.96
C GLU A 25 24.48 -24.77 5.24
N ASP A 26 24.20 -25.89 5.89
CA ASP A 26 23.26 -26.89 5.39
C ASP A 26 21.88 -26.24 5.37
N GLU A 27 21.41 -25.87 4.17
CA GLU A 27 20.03 -25.42 3.99
C GLU A 27 19.08 -26.52 4.51
N CYS A 28 18.22 -26.12 5.43
CA CYS A 28 17.30 -27.03 6.08
C CYS A 28 16.30 -27.61 5.06
N THR A 29 16.39 -28.90 4.75
CA THR A 29 15.50 -29.59 3.80
C THR A 29 14.25 -30.19 4.46
N LEU A 30 13.98 -29.84 5.72
CA LEU A 30 12.86 -30.37 6.48
C LEU A 30 11.53 -29.72 6.04
N THR A 31 10.60 -30.52 5.53
CA THR A 31 9.22 -30.08 5.28
C THR A 31 8.37 -30.35 6.52
N CYS A 32 7.78 -29.30 7.10
CA CYS A 32 6.90 -29.43 8.27
C CYS A 32 5.46 -29.82 7.90
N GLY A 33 4.73 -30.38 8.87
CA GLY A 33 3.31 -30.70 8.70
C GLY A 33 2.45 -29.46 8.48
N THR A 34 1.18 -29.66 8.10
CA THR A 34 0.22 -28.56 7.82
C THR A 34 -0.02 -27.61 8.98
N ASP A 35 0.27 -28.05 10.21
CA ASP A 35 0.11 -27.28 11.45
C ASP A 35 1.45 -27.02 12.13
N GLU A 36 2.56 -26.90 11.38
CA GLU A 36 3.90 -26.72 11.93
C GLU A 36 4.72 -25.68 11.14
N VAL A 37 5.55 -24.88 11.81
CA VAL A 37 6.52 -23.96 11.18
C VAL A 37 7.94 -24.48 11.37
N LEU A 38 8.76 -24.37 10.32
CA LEU A 38 10.19 -24.62 10.37
C LEU A 38 10.92 -23.43 11.01
N THR A 39 11.60 -23.66 12.13
CA THR A 39 12.41 -22.65 12.80
C THR A 39 13.82 -22.54 12.19
N ALA A 40 14.54 -21.47 12.53
CA ALA A 40 15.95 -21.28 12.13
C ALA A 40 16.89 -22.39 12.63
N ASP A 41 16.48 -23.12 13.67
CA ASP A 41 17.23 -24.26 14.24
C ASP A 41 16.83 -25.61 13.59
N CYS A 42 16.23 -25.61 12.40
CA CYS A 42 15.81 -26.82 11.69
C CYS A 42 14.79 -27.70 12.45
N THR A 43 13.90 -27.11 13.24
CA THR A 43 12.87 -27.87 13.97
C THR A 43 11.46 -27.44 13.56
N CYS A 44 10.57 -28.43 13.40
CA CYS A 44 9.14 -28.18 13.19
C CYS A 44 8.45 -27.97 14.54
N VAL A 45 7.81 -26.82 14.69
CA VAL A 45 7.06 -26.47 15.90
C VAL A 45 5.58 -26.38 15.55
N LYS A 46 4.73 -27.10 16.29
CA LYS A 46 3.27 -27.05 16.11
C LYS A 46 2.73 -25.63 16.27
N ILE A 47 2.05 -25.12 15.25
CA ILE A 47 1.13 -24.00 15.37
C ILE A 47 -0.15 -24.54 16.00
N ASN A 48 -0.43 -24.12 17.22
CA ASN A 48 -1.76 -24.29 17.76
C ASN A 48 -2.71 -23.32 17.04
N THR A 49 -3.67 -23.86 16.29
CA THR A 49 -4.87 -23.14 15.83
C THR A 49 -5.77 -22.67 16.99
N SER A 50 -5.33 -22.83 18.25
CA SER A 50 -5.97 -22.33 19.48
C SER A 50 -5.50 -20.94 19.93
N ASN A 51 -4.65 -20.25 19.17
CA ASN A 51 -4.08 -18.95 19.60
C ASN A 51 -4.77 -17.74 18.94
N GLU A 52 -6.03 -17.88 18.57
CA GLU A 52 -6.85 -16.75 18.15
C GLU A 52 -7.37 -15.97 19.37
N VAL A 53 -7.18 -14.65 19.38
CA VAL A 53 -7.70 -13.76 20.42
C VAL A 53 -8.69 -12.79 19.79
N LYS A 54 -9.97 -12.93 20.16
CA LYS A 54 -11.01 -11.99 19.76
C LYS A 54 -10.86 -10.67 20.52
N VAL A 55 -10.77 -9.58 19.77
CA VAL A 55 -10.78 -8.19 20.24
C VAL A 55 -12.18 -7.65 19.99
N THR A 56 -12.94 -7.48 21.07
CA THR A 56 -14.37 -7.17 21.03
C THR A 56 -14.71 -5.77 21.54
N SER A 57 -13.70 -5.00 21.96
CA SER A 57 -13.89 -3.66 22.53
C SER A 57 -12.68 -2.78 22.30
N ASN A 58 -12.90 -1.46 22.35
CA ASN A 58 -11.86 -0.45 22.18
C ASN A 58 -10.70 -0.63 23.16
N ILE A 59 -9.49 -0.33 22.69
CA ILE A 59 -8.27 -0.35 23.49
C ILE A 59 -8.20 0.95 24.29
N THR A 60 -8.37 0.83 25.60
CA THR A 60 -8.43 1.96 26.56
C THR A 60 -7.21 2.06 27.48
N ALA A 61 -6.24 1.18 27.29
CA ALA A 61 -4.95 1.20 27.96
C ALA A 61 -3.87 0.68 27.02
N ASN A 62 -2.62 1.05 27.29
CA ASN A 62 -1.49 0.58 26.49
C ASN A 62 -1.51 -0.95 26.38
N THR A 63 -1.48 -1.45 25.14
CA THR A 63 -1.67 -2.86 24.82
C THR A 63 -0.60 -3.31 23.84
N THR A 64 -0.13 -4.54 24.00
CA THR A 64 0.80 -5.18 23.07
C THR A 64 0.16 -6.41 22.46
N TRP A 65 0.15 -6.46 21.13
CA TRP A 65 -0.23 -7.61 20.34
C TRP A 65 1.01 -8.35 19.88
N THR A 66 1.10 -9.61 20.26
CA THR A 66 2.28 -10.45 20.09
C THR A 66 2.09 -11.42 18.92
N LYS A 67 3.20 -11.90 18.34
CA LYS A 67 3.18 -12.75 17.13
C LYS A 67 2.81 -14.21 17.36
N ASP A 68 2.78 -14.67 18.61
CA ASP A 68 2.35 -16.02 19.01
C ASP A 68 0.83 -16.23 18.91
N LYS A 69 0.09 -15.15 18.60
CA LYS A 69 -1.36 -15.11 18.47
C LYS A 69 -1.79 -14.49 17.15
N ILE A 70 -2.99 -14.88 16.72
CA ILE A 70 -3.75 -14.18 15.68
C ILE A 70 -4.80 -13.32 16.38
N TRP A 71 -4.79 -12.02 16.13
CA TRP A 71 -5.73 -11.08 16.76
C TRP A 71 -6.91 -10.85 15.83
N ILE A 72 -8.13 -11.08 16.31
CA ILE A 72 -9.35 -11.02 15.48
C ILE A 72 -10.24 -9.87 15.96
N LEU A 73 -10.39 -8.83 15.15
CA LEU A 73 -11.33 -7.73 15.37
C LEU A 73 -12.74 -8.22 15.04
N THR A 74 -13.64 -8.25 16.02
CA THR A 74 -15.03 -8.70 15.81
C THR A 74 -15.99 -7.55 15.53
N THR A 75 -15.47 -6.32 15.54
CA THR A 75 -16.18 -5.06 15.31
C THR A 75 -15.14 -3.99 14.95
N ARG A 76 -15.56 -2.75 14.74
CA ARG A 76 -14.63 -1.62 14.69
C ARG A 76 -13.97 -1.45 16.07
N ILE A 77 -12.64 -1.52 16.10
CA ILE A 77 -11.85 -1.35 17.33
C ILE A 77 -11.09 -0.03 17.24
N ALA A 78 -11.41 0.90 18.14
CA ALA A 78 -10.63 2.12 18.31
C ALA A 78 -9.52 1.92 19.36
N VAL A 79 -8.32 2.40 19.04
CA VAL A 79 -7.29 2.73 20.03
C VAL A 79 -7.55 4.16 20.44
N VAL A 80 -8.01 4.34 21.69
CA VAL A 80 -8.53 5.65 22.13
C VAL A 80 -7.41 6.62 22.49
N SER A 81 -7.72 7.91 22.46
CA SER A 81 -6.76 8.98 22.75
C SER A 81 -5.99 8.76 24.06
N GLY A 82 -4.68 9.05 24.06
CA GLY A 82 -3.81 8.87 25.22
C GLY A 82 -3.28 7.45 25.43
N THR A 83 -3.60 6.51 24.53
CA THR A 83 -3.16 5.12 24.61
C THR A 83 -2.31 4.72 23.40
N THR A 84 -1.50 3.68 23.58
CA THR A 84 -0.65 3.13 22.52
C THR A 84 -0.98 1.65 22.30
N LEU A 85 -1.24 1.28 21.06
CA LEU A 85 -1.20 -0.12 20.61
C LEU A 85 0.18 -0.41 20.03
N THR A 86 0.87 -1.42 20.56
CA THR A 86 2.12 -1.94 20.00
C THR A 86 1.85 -3.29 19.36
N ILE A 87 2.30 -3.51 18.12
CA ILE A 87 2.16 -4.76 17.39
C ILE A 87 3.56 -5.27 17.05
N GLU A 88 3.87 -6.50 17.48
CA GLU A 88 5.15 -7.14 17.21
C GLU A 88 5.31 -7.54 15.73
N ALA A 89 6.55 -7.60 15.27
CA ALA A 89 6.85 -8.09 13.92
C ALA A 89 6.33 -9.52 13.71
N GLY A 90 5.72 -9.77 12.55
CA GLY A 90 5.16 -11.07 12.18
C GLY A 90 3.78 -11.35 12.77
N THR A 91 3.18 -10.41 13.51
CA THR A 91 1.80 -10.56 14.00
C THR A 91 0.80 -10.50 12.85
N ILE A 92 -0.22 -11.36 12.93
CA ILE A 92 -1.38 -11.34 12.03
C ILE A 92 -2.58 -10.77 12.79
N VAL A 93 -3.21 -9.78 12.19
CA VAL A 93 -4.46 -9.16 12.64
C VAL A 93 -5.53 -9.42 11.58
N LYS A 94 -6.71 -9.89 12.00
CA LYS A 94 -7.82 -10.24 11.10
C LYS A 94 -9.07 -9.45 11.46
N GLY A 95 -9.80 -8.94 10.48
CA GLY A 95 -11.15 -8.38 10.65
C GLY A 95 -12.24 -9.39 10.31
N GLU A 96 -13.25 -9.56 11.16
CA GLU A 96 -14.47 -10.31 10.80
C GLU A 96 -15.27 -9.56 9.71
N ALA A 97 -16.07 -10.28 8.93
CA ALA A 97 -16.94 -9.64 7.95
C ALA A 97 -17.97 -8.73 8.64
N GLY A 98 -18.26 -7.59 8.02
CA GLY A 98 -19.25 -6.63 8.48
C GLY A 98 -19.42 -5.51 7.46
N SER A 99 -20.53 -4.78 7.52
CA SER A 99 -20.82 -3.64 6.65
C SER A 99 -21.55 -2.55 7.44
N GLY A 100 -21.64 -1.35 6.86
CA GLY A 100 -22.24 -0.20 7.51
C GLY A 100 -21.55 0.14 8.84
N ALA A 101 -22.35 0.52 9.84
CA ALA A 101 -21.84 0.76 11.19
C ALA A 101 -21.14 -0.44 11.86
N ASN A 102 -21.29 -1.65 11.31
CA ASN A 102 -20.69 -2.89 11.82
C ASN A 102 -19.44 -3.35 11.05
N ALA A 103 -18.97 -2.62 10.03
CA ALA A 103 -17.72 -2.97 9.37
C ALA A 103 -16.58 -3.00 10.39
N THR A 104 -15.80 -4.08 10.36
CA THR A 104 -14.67 -4.24 11.28
C THR A 104 -13.49 -3.44 10.74
N ALA A 105 -12.84 -2.67 11.58
CA ALA A 105 -11.69 -1.86 11.20
C ALA A 105 -10.82 -1.61 12.42
N LEU A 106 -9.54 -1.30 12.19
CA LEU A 106 -8.67 -0.79 13.24
C LEU A 106 -8.55 0.73 13.08
N LEU A 107 -9.05 1.46 14.07
CA LEU A 107 -9.06 2.91 14.08
C LEU A 107 -8.11 3.42 15.15
N ILE A 108 -7.07 4.16 14.76
CA ILE A 108 -6.17 4.84 15.70
C ILE A 108 -6.67 6.27 15.85
N ALA A 109 -7.38 6.52 16.95
CA ALA A 109 -8.03 7.81 17.18
C ALA A 109 -7.00 8.92 17.39
N ARG A 110 -7.42 10.16 17.12
CA ARG A 110 -6.59 11.35 17.34
C ARG A 110 -5.99 11.40 18.76
N GLY A 111 -4.67 11.45 18.85
CA GLY A 111 -3.91 11.44 20.10
C GLY A 111 -3.63 10.06 20.70
N ALA A 112 -4.05 8.98 20.04
CA ALA A 112 -3.57 7.63 20.26
C ALA A 112 -2.32 7.35 19.40
N LYS A 113 -1.68 6.20 19.62
CA LYS A 113 -0.53 5.77 18.81
C LYS A 113 -0.61 4.32 18.38
N LEU A 114 -0.13 4.04 17.17
CA LEU A 114 0.17 2.71 16.68
C LEU A 114 1.67 2.55 16.50
N ILE A 115 2.25 1.57 17.20
CA ILE A 115 3.64 1.16 17.05
C ILE A 115 3.64 -0.23 16.42
N ALA A 116 3.62 -0.28 15.09
CA ALA A 116 3.58 -1.49 14.28
C ALA A 116 4.88 -1.60 13.48
N LYS A 117 5.86 -2.33 14.03
CA LYS A 117 7.23 -2.42 13.50
C LYS A 117 7.50 -3.82 12.99
N GLY A 118 6.95 -4.15 11.82
CA GLY A 118 7.33 -5.35 11.07
C GLY A 118 8.78 -5.28 10.60
N THR A 119 9.23 -6.36 9.97
CA THR A 119 10.51 -6.41 9.23
C THR A 119 10.29 -7.03 7.86
N SER A 120 11.26 -6.90 6.95
CA SER A 120 11.20 -7.56 5.64
C SER A 120 11.11 -9.09 5.72
N THR A 121 11.51 -9.71 6.83
CA THR A 121 11.40 -11.16 7.06
C THR A 121 10.19 -11.54 7.92
N SER A 122 9.53 -10.56 8.53
CA SER A 122 8.40 -10.77 9.44
C SER A 122 7.48 -9.55 9.38
N PRO A 123 6.82 -9.31 8.22
CA PRO A 123 5.89 -8.21 8.09
C PRO A 123 4.68 -8.42 9.02
N ILE A 124 4.05 -7.33 9.42
CA ILE A 124 2.74 -7.38 10.09
C ILE A 124 1.67 -7.48 9.00
N ILE A 125 0.72 -8.40 9.15
CA ILE A 125 -0.32 -8.64 8.16
C ILE A 125 -1.68 -8.28 8.75
N PHE A 126 -2.38 -7.34 8.12
CA PHE A 126 -3.79 -7.05 8.36
C PHE A 126 -4.62 -7.65 7.21
N THR A 127 -5.59 -8.50 7.53
CA THR A 127 -6.37 -9.24 6.52
C THR A 127 -7.78 -9.56 7.02
N SER A 128 -8.57 -10.30 6.24
CA SER A 128 -9.88 -10.81 6.65
C SER A 128 -9.77 -12.06 7.54
N SER A 129 -10.76 -12.31 8.40
CA SER A 129 -10.92 -13.58 9.11
C SER A 129 -11.19 -14.77 8.18
N ALA A 130 -11.60 -14.51 6.93
CA ALA A 130 -11.72 -15.54 5.87
C ALA A 130 -10.35 -16.00 5.33
N ASP A 131 -9.29 -15.24 5.55
CA ASP A 131 -7.92 -15.60 5.19
C ASP A 131 -7.40 -16.66 6.16
N LYS A 132 -7.03 -17.83 5.66
CA LYS A 132 -6.48 -18.94 6.46
C LYS A 132 -4.98 -18.82 6.67
N ILE A 133 -4.37 -17.69 6.29
CA ILE A 133 -2.97 -17.38 6.55
C ILE A 133 -2.61 -17.60 8.03
N GLN A 134 -1.44 -18.19 8.24
CA GLN A 134 -0.85 -18.54 9.53
C GLN A 134 0.47 -17.79 9.76
N PRO A 135 0.90 -17.60 11.02
CA PRO A 135 2.14 -16.91 11.35
C PRO A 135 3.34 -17.48 10.58
N GLY A 136 4.17 -16.59 10.02
CA GLY A 136 5.33 -16.95 9.20
C GLY A 136 5.03 -17.12 7.71
N GLN A 137 3.76 -17.15 7.30
CA GLN A 137 3.38 -17.13 5.88
C GLN A 137 3.34 -15.69 5.35
N ILE A 138 3.70 -15.52 4.08
CA ILE A 138 3.57 -14.24 3.37
C ILE A 138 2.33 -14.27 2.47
N GLU A 139 2.14 -15.35 1.70
CA GLU A 139 1.01 -15.53 0.79
C GLU A 139 -0.21 -16.14 1.50
N SER A 140 -1.42 -15.68 1.14
CA SER A 140 -2.65 -16.35 1.58
C SER A 140 -2.72 -17.76 0.96
N PRO A 141 -3.08 -18.79 1.73
CA PRO A 141 -3.24 -20.14 1.20
C PRO A 141 -4.60 -20.37 0.53
N ASN A 142 -5.55 -19.43 0.61
CA ASN A 142 -6.93 -19.66 0.15
C ASN A 142 -7.67 -18.44 -0.41
N LEU A 143 -7.17 -17.21 -0.24
CA LEU A 143 -7.77 -16.02 -0.83
C LEU A 143 -6.94 -15.56 -2.03
N GLU A 144 -7.63 -15.30 -3.13
CA GLU A 144 -7.04 -14.70 -4.31
C GLU A 144 -6.90 -13.18 -4.13
N ASN A 145 -5.90 -12.58 -4.76
CA ASN A 145 -5.65 -11.12 -4.74
C ASN A 145 -6.62 -10.33 -5.63
N THR A 146 -7.81 -10.87 -5.90
CA THR A 146 -8.94 -10.21 -6.54
C THR A 146 -10.16 -10.15 -5.62
N VAL A 147 -10.11 -10.79 -4.45
CA VAL A 147 -11.18 -10.76 -3.46
C VAL A 147 -10.98 -9.54 -2.57
N ASN A 148 -11.98 -8.66 -2.46
CA ASN A 148 -11.93 -7.42 -1.70
C ASN A 148 -13.19 -7.27 -0.81
N GLY A 149 -13.27 -6.17 -0.06
CA GLY A 149 -14.46 -5.79 0.70
C GLY A 149 -14.77 -6.69 1.90
N LEU A 150 -13.79 -7.42 2.43
CA LEU A 150 -14.03 -8.44 3.46
C LEU A 150 -13.92 -7.92 4.90
N TRP A 151 -13.32 -6.75 5.08
CA TRP A 151 -13.27 -5.96 6.32
C TRP A 151 -12.99 -4.50 5.94
N GLY A 152 -13.08 -3.57 6.89
CA GLY A 152 -12.94 -2.13 6.66
C GLY A 152 -11.54 -1.74 6.21
N GLY A 153 -10.55 -1.80 7.10
CA GLY A 153 -9.19 -1.34 6.79
C GLY A 153 -8.48 -0.77 8.01
N LEU A 154 -7.39 -0.06 7.77
CA LEU A 154 -6.58 0.60 8.81
C LEU A 154 -6.68 2.11 8.70
N LEU A 155 -7.18 2.77 9.74
CA LEU A 155 -7.30 4.22 9.80
C LEU A 155 -6.36 4.79 10.86
N ILE A 156 -5.54 5.77 10.48
CA ILE A 156 -4.68 6.53 11.39
C ILE A 156 -5.13 7.99 11.39
N LEU A 157 -5.66 8.45 12.52
CA LEU A 157 -6.15 9.82 12.66
C LEU A 157 -5.24 10.64 13.57
N GLY A 158 -4.79 11.79 13.06
CA GLY A 158 -3.84 12.67 13.73
C GLY A 158 -4.40 14.06 14.04
N LYS A 159 -3.52 14.91 14.58
CA LYS A 159 -3.78 16.31 14.97
C LYS A 159 -3.15 17.33 14.03
N ALA A 160 -2.62 16.89 12.89
CA ALA A 160 -2.04 17.81 11.92
C ALA A 160 -3.12 18.59 11.16
N PRO A 161 -2.79 19.80 10.67
CA PRO A 161 -3.75 20.62 9.95
C PRO A 161 -4.29 19.96 8.69
N ILE A 162 -5.57 20.16 8.44
CA ILE A 162 -6.31 19.73 7.24
C ILE A 162 -6.99 20.95 6.60
N SER A 163 -7.42 20.80 5.35
CA SER A 163 -8.36 21.75 4.73
C SER A 163 -9.75 21.12 4.65
N GLY A 164 -10.41 20.99 5.80
CA GLY A 164 -11.76 20.40 5.86
C GLY A 164 -12.86 21.38 5.45
N SER A 165 -13.97 20.82 4.98
CA SER A 165 -15.19 21.54 4.62
C SER A 165 -15.61 22.61 5.63
N GLY A 166 -16.08 23.75 5.12
CA GLY A 166 -16.43 24.91 5.95
C GLY A 166 -15.24 25.54 6.69
N SER A 167 -14.00 25.20 6.34
CA SER A 167 -12.77 25.58 7.05
C SER A 167 -12.75 25.11 8.51
N ALA A 168 -13.31 23.93 8.77
CA ALA A 168 -13.24 23.30 10.09
C ALA A 168 -11.79 22.87 10.41
N GLU A 169 -11.38 23.03 11.68
CA GLU A 169 -10.06 22.55 12.15
C GLU A 169 -9.99 21.02 12.15
N ALA A 170 -11.12 20.38 12.40
CA ALA A 170 -11.26 18.93 12.47
C ALA A 170 -12.62 18.54 11.90
N VAL A 171 -12.61 17.45 11.14
CA VAL A 171 -13.82 16.85 10.54
C VAL A 171 -13.90 15.38 10.91
N GLN A 172 -15.05 14.79 10.65
CA GLN A 172 -15.27 13.36 10.82
C GLN A 172 -14.68 12.64 9.62
N ILE A 173 -13.84 11.64 9.83
CA ILE A 173 -13.39 10.77 8.75
C ILE A 173 -14.59 10.04 8.16
N GLU A 174 -14.59 9.90 6.85
CA GLU A 174 -15.55 9.07 6.15
C GLU A 174 -15.57 7.65 6.72
N GLY A 175 -16.70 7.02 6.54
CA GLY A 175 -16.95 5.66 6.99
C GLY A 175 -17.24 5.49 8.48
N ILE A 176 -16.87 6.48 9.30
CA ILE A 176 -17.09 6.43 10.74
C ILE A 176 -18.25 7.36 11.10
N PRO A 177 -19.33 6.84 11.74
CA PRO A 177 -20.47 7.67 12.12
C PRO A 177 -20.05 8.86 12.98
N ALA A 178 -20.64 10.03 12.73
CA ALA A 178 -20.37 11.27 13.49
C ALA A 178 -20.65 11.17 15.01
N SER A 179 -21.40 10.15 15.45
CA SER A 179 -21.59 9.85 16.87
C SER A 179 -20.38 9.19 17.54
N ASP A 180 -19.46 8.62 16.77
CA ASP A 180 -18.22 8.02 17.24
C ASP A 180 -17.07 9.04 17.14
N VAL A 181 -16.84 9.73 18.25
CA VAL A 181 -15.82 10.78 18.38
C VAL A 181 -14.39 10.30 18.10
N ASN A 182 -14.15 8.99 18.06
CA ASN A 182 -12.85 8.44 17.71
C ASN A 182 -12.50 8.65 16.22
N GLY A 183 -13.51 8.91 15.37
CA GLY A 183 -13.32 9.19 13.94
C GLY A 183 -13.00 10.66 13.61
N LEU A 184 -12.86 11.54 14.61
CA LEU A 184 -12.43 12.92 14.37
C LEU A 184 -10.93 13.00 14.08
N PHE A 185 -10.56 13.67 13.00
CA PHE A 185 -9.17 13.96 12.62
C PHE A 185 -8.96 15.44 12.30
N GLY A 186 -7.71 15.86 12.21
CA GLY A 186 -7.34 17.27 12.01
C GLY A 186 -6.99 17.97 13.33
N GLY A 187 -6.42 19.16 13.21
CA GLY A 187 -5.92 19.94 14.35
C GLY A 187 -4.95 21.02 13.92
N THR A 188 -4.06 21.40 14.84
CA THR A 188 -3.11 22.51 14.64
C THR A 188 -1.65 22.09 14.76
N ASP A 189 -1.36 20.80 14.97
CA ASP A 189 -0.01 20.31 15.24
C ASP A 189 0.57 19.56 14.03
N PRO A 190 1.28 20.24 13.12
CA PRO A 190 1.90 19.58 11.96
C PRO A 190 3.01 18.60 12.37
N ALA A 191 3.49 18.61 13.61
CA ALA A 191 4.49 17.68 14.10
C ALA A 191 3.88 16.52 14.91
N ASP A 192 2.54 16.36 14.89
CA ASP A 192 1.85 15.27 15.58
C ASP A 192 2.46 13.91 15.22
N ASN A 193 2.44 13.01 16.20
CA ASN A 193 3.06 11.70 16.10
C ASN A 193 2.05 10.62 16.51
N SER A 194 1.43 10.03 15.51
CA SER A 194 0.49 8.90 15.59
C SER A 194 1.22 7.54 15.66
N GLY A 195 2.56 7.53 15.66
CA GLY A 195 3.39 6.36 15.89
C GLY A 195 4.32 5.99 14.74
N GLU A 196 4.50 4.68 14.52
CA GLU A 196 5.41 4.12 13.51
C GLU A 196 4.77 2.89 12.87
N LEU A 197 4.60 2.95 11.54
CA LEU A 197 4.12 1.90 10.68
C LEU A 197 5.27 1.49 9.77
N THR A 198 5.78 0.26 9.92
CA THR A 198 6.86 -0.23 9.06
C THR A 198 6.72 -1.71 8.72
N TYR A 199 6.88 -2.06 7.44
CA TYR A 199 6.72 -3.43 6.91
C TYR A 199 5.36 -4.02 7.26
N ILE A 200 4.33 -3.40 6.70
CA ILE A 200 2.93 -3.78 6.91
C ILE A 200 2.33 -4.18 5.57
N SER A 201 1.55 -5.26 5.56
CA SER A 201 0.74 -5.71 4.42
C SER A 201 -0.73 -5.67 4.83
N ILE A 202 -1.54 -4.87 4.13
CA ILE A 202 -2.98 -4.66 4.37
C ILE A 202 -3.74 -5.26 3.20
N ARG A 203 -4.69 -6.15 3.45
CA ARG A 203 -5.28 -6.98 2.39
C ARG A 203 -6.78 -7.13 2.51
N HIS A 204 -7.46 -7.22 1.38
CA HIS A 204 -8.88 -7.59 1.28
C HIS A 204 -9.82 -6.64 2.06
N GLY A 205 -9.42 -5.37 2.22
CA GLY A 205 -10.17 -4.32 2.91
C GLY A 205 -11.27 -3.70 2.04
N GLY A 206 -11.83 -2.56 2.46
CA GLY A 206 -12.83 -1.82 1.68
C GLY A 206 -14.26 -2.25 1.90
N ALA A 207 -14.60 -2.87 3.03
CA ALA A 207 -15.97 -3.29 3.27
C ALA A 207 -16.93 -2.09 3.23
N ASN A 208 -17.97 -2.19 2.39
CA ASN A 208 -18.91 -1.10 2.21
C ASN A 208 -19.63 -0.68 3.51
N ILE A 209 -19.60 0.63 3.79
CA ILE A 209 -20.23 1.25 4.97
C ILE A 209 -21.30 2.29 4.66
N GLY A 210 -21.53 2.56 3.38
CA GLY A 210 -22.56 3.39 2.79
C GLY A 210 -22.41 3.41 1.27
N GLU A 211 -23.32 4.09 0.56
CA GLU A 211 -23.12 4.36 -0.86
C GLU A 211 -22.08 5.48 -1.01
N GLY A 212 -20.94 5.21 -1.66
CA GLY A 212 -19.83 6.17 -1.84
C GLY A 212 -19.21 6.58 -0.52
N ASN A 213 -19.06 5.63 0.39
CA ASN A 213 -18.57 5.83 1.73
C ASN A 213 -18.05 4.48 2.18
N GLU A 214 -16.84 4.14 1.77
CA GLU A 214 -16.12 2.91 2.07
C GLU A 214 -14.88 3.24 2.95
N ILE A 215 -14.12 2.24 3.40
CA ILE A 215 -12.87 2.48 4.16
C ILE A 215 -11.70 2.06 3.28
N ASN A 216 -10.69 2.90 3.22
CA ASN A 216 -9.52 2.67 2.38
C ASN A 216 -8.58 1.64 3.00
N GLY A 217 -7.68 1.08 2.18
CA GLY A 217 -6.73 0.07 2.66
C GLY A 217 -5.89 0.64 3.80
N LEU A 218 -5.30 1.81 3.56
CA LEU A 218 -4.70 2.66 4.58
C LEU A 218 -5.23 4.09 4.46
N THR A 219 -5.99 4.52 5.45
CA THR A 219 -6.45 5.92 5.58
C THR A 219 -5.52 6.69 6.51
N LEU A 220 -5.00 7.83 6.07
CA LEU A 220 -4.17 8.74 6.86
C LEU A 220 -4.86 10.12 6.98
N GLY A 221 -5.70 10.29 8.00
CA GLY A 221 -6.40 11.55 8.25
C GLY A 221 -5.64 12.48 9.18
N GLY A 222 -5.17 13.63 8.68
CA GLY A 222 -4.52 14.66 9.49
C GLY A 222 -3.29 14.17 10.25
N VAL A 223 -2.54 13.23 9.66
CA VAL A 223 -1.36 12.63 10.30
C VAL A 223 -0.17 13.57 10.19
N GLY A 224 0.53 13.79 11.31
CA GLY A 224 1.65 14.71 11.40
C GLY A 224 2.99 14.13 10.96
N SER A 225 3.94 15.03 10.68
CA SER A 225 5.29 14.69 10.22
C SER A 225 6.16 13.99 11.26
N GLY A 226 5.70 13.93 12.52
CA GLY A 226 6.33 13.15 13.59
C GLY A 226 6.04 11.65 13.49
N THR A 227 5.08 11.25 12.65
CA THR A 227 4.71 9.86 12.38
C THR A 227 5.59 9.28 11.29
N LYS A 228 6.03 8.03 11.47
CA LYS A 228 6.80 7.30 10.45
C LYS A 228 5.91 6.29 9.74
N VAL A 229 5.83 6.38 8.41
CA VAL A 229 5.08 5.45 7.55
C VAL A 229 5.99 4.99 6.42
N GLU A 230 6.48 3.75 6.50
CA GLU A 230 7.45 3.23 5.52
C GLU A 230 7.26 1.75 5.19
N ASN A 231 7.43 1.34 3.93
CA ASN A 231 7.32 -0.06 3.51
C ASN A 231 5.92 -0.62 3.80
N ILE A 232 4.93 -0.12 3.05
CA ILE A 232 3.54 -0.53 3.15
C ILE A 232 3.15 -1.25 1.86
N GLU A 233 2.49 -2.40 1.99
CA GLU A 233 1.84 -3.11 0.90
C GLU A 233 0.34 -3.10 1.15
N ILE A 234 -0.44 -2.76 0.12
CA ILE A 234 -1.90 -2.73 0.16
C ILE A 234 -2.40 -3.55 -1.04
N ILE A 235 -3.26 -4.52 -0.79
CA ILE A 235 -3.75 -5.44 -1.83
C ILE A 235 -5.25 -5.63 -1.73
N SER A 236 -5.94 -5.54 -2.87
CA SER A 236 -7.37 -5.86 -2.96
C SER A 236 -8.22 -5.09 -1.94
N ASN A 237 -7.98 -3.79 -1.77
CA ASN A 237 -8.99 -2.94 -1.14
C ASN A 237 -10.17 -2.79 -2.12
N GLN A 238 -11.41 -2.78 -1.64
CA GLN A 238 -12.57 -2.58 -2.52
C GLN A 238 -12.69 -1.12 -2.94
N ASP A 239 -12.30 -0.22 -2.05
CA ASP A 239 -12.16 1.22 -2.27
C ASP A 239 -10.67 1.52 -2.56
N ASP A 240 -10.20 2.71 -2.20
CA ASP A 240 -8.82 3.11 -2.42
C ASP A 240 -7.78 2.26 -1.71
N GLY A 241 -6.61 2.18 -2.31
CA GLY A 241 -5.43 1.58 -1.70
C GLY A 241 -4.92 2.41 -0.53
N LEU A 242 -4.30 3.54 -0.86
CA LEU A 242 -3.82 4.54 0.10
C LEU A 242 -4.62 5.82 -0.11
N GLU A 243 -5.19 6.36 0.97
CA GLU A 243 -5.81 7.68 0.92
C GLU A 243 -5.31 8.57 2.05
N VAL A 244 -4.99 9.82 1.70
CA VAL A 244 -4.42 10.82 2.63
C VAL A 244 -5.29 12.06 2.69
N PHE A 245 -5.99 12.26 3.82
CA PHE A 245 -6.77 13.47 4.07
C PHE A 245 -5.94 14.48 4.87
N GLY A 246 -5.33 15.44 4.18
CA GLY A 246 -4.58 16.53 4.79
C GLY A 246 -3.39 16.08 5.65
N GLY A 247 -2.96 16.92 6.58
CA GLY A 247 -1.80 16.66 7.43
C GLY A 247 -0.45 16.95 6.76
N SER A 248 0.60 16.35 7.31
CA SER A 248 2.01 16.65 6.96
C SER A 248 2.92 15.41 7.04
N VAL A 249 2.34 14.21 7.17
CA VAL A 249 3.07 12.94 7.22
C VAL A 249 3.94 12.75 5.98
N ASN A 250 5.14 12.20 6.14
CA ASN A 250 5.94 11.74 5.02
C ASN A 250 5.83 10.22 4.93
N ILE A 251 5.65 9.73 3.70
CA ILE A 251 5.39 8.34 3.38
C ILE A 251 6.49 7.87 2.43
N LYS A 252 7.01 6.66 2.67
CA LYS A 252 8.08 6.10 1.84
C LYS A 252 7.86 4.63 1.52
N ASN A 253 8.13 4.21 0.29
CA ASN A 253 8.01 2.82 -0.14
C ASN A 253 6.59 2.28 0.09
N VAL A 254 5.64 2.67 -0.77
CA VAL A 254 4.28 2.12 -0.78
C VAL A 254 4.05 1.33 -2.05
N ILE A 255 3.46 0.14 -1.93
CA ILE A 255 2.94 -0.58 -3.08
C ILE A 255 1.44 -0.83 -2.89
N VAL A 256 0.67 -0.46 -3.90
CA VAL A 256 -0.76 -0.75 -3.99
C VAL A 256 -0.97 -1.66 -5.19
N TRP A 257 -1.71 -2.74 -4.98
CA TRP A 257 -2.07 -3.68 -6.02
C TRP A 257 -3.57 -4.00 -5.96
N ASN A 258 -4.26 -3.75 -7.06
CA ASN A 258 -5.64 -4.17 -7.28
C ASN A 258 -6.59 -3.53 -6.26
N ALA A 259 -6.41 -2.25 -5.92
CA ALA A 259 -7.49 -1.48 -5.28
C ALA A 259 -8.69 -1.37 -6.24
N GLY A 260 -9.90 -1.41 -5.70
CA GLY A 260 -11.13 -1.47 -6.49
C GLY A 260 -11.59 -0.12 -7.01
N ASP A 261 -11.09 0.96 -6.41
CA ASP A 261 -11.21 2.33 -6.88
C ASP A 261 -9.79 2.86 -7.20
N ASP A 262 -9.29 3.83 -6.44
CA ASP A 262 -8.01 4.45 -6.72
C ASP A 262 -6.84 3.76 -6.06
N GLN A 263 -5.70 3.75 -6.74
CA GLN A 263 -4.52 3.16 -6.13
C GLN A 263 -3.97 4.09 -5.03
N ILE A 264 -3.89 5.38 -5.31
CA ILE A 264 -3.40 6.39 -4.38
C ILE A 264 -4.27 7.63 -4.56
N ASP A 265 -4.94 8.01 -3.48
CA ASP A 265 -5.69 9.26 -3.37
C ASP A 265 -5.11 10.20 -2.30
N CYS A 266 -5.16 11.51 -2.55
CA CYS A 266 -4.77 12.56 -1.62
C CYS A 266 -5.73 13.75 -1.71
N ASP A 267 -6.29 14.14 -0.57
CA ASP A 267 -7.24 15.24 -0.45
C ASP A 267 -6.88 16.19 0.72
N GLN A 268 -7.65 17.25 0.91
CA GLN A 268 -7.68 18.16 2.05
C GLN A 268 -6.34 18.84 2.32
N ALA A 269 -5.62 19.15 1.25
CA ALA A 269 -4.38 19.93 1.25
C ALA A 269 -3.26 19.34 2.13
N TRP A 270 -2.97 18.06 1.93
CA TRP A 270 -1.78 17.42 2.50
C TRP A 270 -0.50 18.20 2.11
N THR A 271 0.47 18.22 3.03
CA THR A 271 1.72 18.98 2.87
C THR A 271 2.98 18.14 2.99
N GLY A 272 2.82 16.81 2.99
CA GLY A 272 3.92 15.88 3.12
C GLY A 272 4.52 15.44 1.78
N THR A 273 5.17 14.29 1.81
CA THR A 273 5.79 13.68 0.63
C THR A 273 5.50 12.19 0.57
N LEU A 274 5.16 11.67 -0.61
CA LEU A 274 5.22 10.25 -0.95
C LEU A 274 6.44 10.02 -1.83
N ASP A 275 7.42 9.26 -1.32
CA ASP A 275 8.65 8.92 -2.04
C ASP A 275 8.78 7.42 -2.26
N ASN A 276 8.99 7.03 -3.52
CA ASN A 276 9.10 5.65 -3.98
C ASN A 276 7.79 4.87 -3.82
N PHE A 277 7.03 4.73 -4.90
CA PHE A 277 5.76 4.01 -4.87
C PHE A 277 5.50 3.16 -6.12
N ILE A 278 4.75 2.08 -5.96
CA ILE A 278 4.27 1.24 -7.07
C ILE A 278 2.76 1.15 -7.00
N ALA A 279 2.09 1.37 -8.13
CA ALA A 279 0.66 1.10 -8.27
C ALA A 279 0.43 0.08 -9.39
N ILE A 280 -0.36 -0.96 -9.12
CA ILE A 280 -0.69 -2.00 -10.10
C ILE A 280 -2.21 -2.09 -10.16
N LEU A 281 -2.80 -1.52 -11.21
CA LEU A 281 -4.25 -1.46 -11.35
C LEU A 281 -4.82 -2.87 -11.56
N GLY A 282 -5.95 -3.11 -10.91
CA GLY A 282 -6.82 -4.25 -11.10
C GLY A 282 -7.82 -4.02 -12.23
N THR A 283 -8.73 -4.99 -12.40
CA THR A 283 -9.83 -4.87 -13.39
C THR A 283 -10.75 -3.69 -13.07
N ASP A 284 -11.11 -3.59 -11.79
CA ASP A 284 -12.14 -2.66 -11.30
C ASP A 284 -11.58 -1.27 -10.98
N SER A 285 -10.25 -1.13 -10.85
CA SER A 285 -9.61 0.14 -10.49
C SER A 285 -10.01 1.29 -11.40
N ASP A 286 -10.20 2.46 -10.79
CA ASP A 286 -10.57 3.70 -11.46
C ASP A 286 -9.35 4.50 -11.90
N HIS A 287 -8.57 5.05 -10.98
CA HIS A 287 -7.39 5.83 -11.33
C HIS A 287 -6.10 5.22 -10.75
N GLY A 288 -5.01 5.45 -11.48
CA GLY A 288 -3.67 5.21 -10.94
C GLY A 288 -3.31 6.18 -9.82
N LEU A 289 -3.75 7.43 -9.95
CA LEU A 289 -3.60 8.50 -8.99
C LEU A 289 -4.89 9.34 -9.05
N GLU A 290 -5.54 9.58 -7.93
CA GLU A 290 -6.58 10.62 -7.81
C GLU A 290 -6.01 11.66 -6.85
N PHE A 291 -6.06 12.95 -7.18
CA PHE A 291 -5.54 14.01 -6.28
C PHE A 291 -6.49 15.19 -6.23
N ASP A 292 -7.02 15.43 -5.05
CA ASP A 292 -7.89 16.56 -4.72
C ASP A 292 -7.16 17.69 -4.01
N GLY A 293 -7.74 18.88 -4.17
CA GLY A 293 -7.26 20.07 -3.51
C GLY A 293 -7.92 20.31 -2.15
N PRO A 294 -8.01 21.57 -1.71
CA PRO A 294 -8.62 21.90 -0.43
C PRO A 294 -10.15 21.96 -0.49
N GLU A 295 -10.85 21.24 0.39
CA GLU A 295 -12.28 21.49 0.66
C GLU A 295 -12.53 22.82 1.41
N GLY A 296 -11.55 23.22 2.22
CA GLY A 296 -11.57 24.44 3.03
C GLY A 296 -10.78 25.61 2.42
N SER A 297 -10.50 26.62 3.25
CA SER A 297 -9.70 27.78 2.83
C SER A 297 -8.19 27.57 3.00
N ARG A 298 -7.76 26.53 3.71
CA ARG A 298 -6.35 26.22 3.90
C ARG A 298 -5.80 25.67 2.59
N THR A 299 -4.71 26.22 2.10
CA THR A 299 -3.94 25.60 1.00
C THR A 299 -2.79 24.78 1.57
N GLY A 300 -2.31 23.86 0.75
CA GLY A 300 -1.22 22.96 1.06
C GLY A 300 -0.74 22.36 -0.25
N SER A 301 0.55 22.07 -0.33
CA SER A 301 1.14 21.44 -1.51
C SER A 301 2.00 20.28 -1.07
N PHE A 302 1.62 19.09 -1.53
CA PHE A 302 2.37 17.86 -1.29
C PHE A 302 3.30 17.53 -2.47
N THR A 303 4.22 16.61 -2.24
CA THR A 303 5.10 16.08 -3.29
C THR A 303 4.95 14.57 -3.41
N VAL A 304 4.61 14.09 -4.61
CA VAL A 304 4.61 12.66 -4.94
C VAL A 304 5.72 12.40 -5.95
N LYS A 305 6.61 11.44 -5.65
CA LYS A 305 7.78 11.21 -6.50
C LYS A 305 8.31 9.79 -6.54
N ASN A 306 9.08 9.53 -7.60
CA ASN A 306 9.77 8.26 -7.85
C ASN A 306 8.76 7.09 -7.93
N GLY A 307 7.73 7.27 -8.74
CA GLY A 307 6.62 6.31 -8.88
C GLY A 307 6.71 5.43 -10.12
N SER A 308 6.19 4.21 -10.04
CA SER A 308 5.90 3.42 -11.23
C SER A 308 4.47 2.88 -11.17
N LEU A 309 3.68 3.11 -12.22
CA LEU A 309 2.30 2.64 -12.29
C LEU A 309 2.12 1.72 -13.50
N LYS A 310 1.44 0.60 -13.27
CA LYS A 310 1.06 -0.38 -14.28
C LYS A 310 -0.45 -0.41 -14.43
N GLY A 311 -0.94 -0.06 -15.62
CA GLY A 311 -2.36 -0.17 -15.95
C GLY A 311 -2.82 -1.60 -16.27
N LYS A 312 -4.12 -1.74 -16.51
CA LYS A 312 -4.82 -3.01 -16.81
C LYS A 312 -4.66 -3.55 -18.25
N GLY A 313 -3.94 -2.84 -19.12
CA GLY A 313 -3.75 -3.20 -20.52
C GLY A 313 -4.99 -2.95 -21.39
N ASN A 314 -5.05 -3.58 -22.57
CA ASN A 314 -6.20 -3.49 -23.48
C ASN A 314 -7.06 -4.76 -23.41
N GLY A 315 -8.25 -4.65 -22.83
CA GLY A 315 -9.30 -5.69 -22.82
C GLY A 315 -10.62 -5.15 -23.35
N THR A 316 -11.56 -6.03 -23.74
CA THR A 316 -12.83 -5.67 -24.43
C THR A 316 -13.87 -4.94 -23.57
N ALA A 317 -13.58 -4.65 -22.30
CA ALA A 317 -14.52 -4.02 -21.36
C ALA A 317 -13.76 -3.20 -20.31
N ILE A 318 -12.97 -2.23 -20.76
CA ILE A 318 -12.27 -1.33 -19.84
C ILE A 318 -12.96 0.03 -19.94
N THR A 319 -13.96 0.23 -19.09
CA THR A 319 -14.29 1.56 -18.56
C THR A 319 -13.26 1.87 -17.48
N ASN A 320 -12.92 3.15 -17.32
CA ASN A 320 -12.02 3.63 -16.27
C ASN A 320 -10.56 3.16 -16.45
N GLY A 321 -9.68 3.48 -15.50
CA GLY A 321 -8.26 3.07 -15.50
C GLY A 321 -7.33 4.17 -15.99
N GLU A 322 -7.52 5.41 -15.56
CA GLU A 322 -6.75 6.56 -16.03
C GLU A 322 -5.36 6.60 -15.37
N TYR A 323 -4.43 7.33 -15.99
CA TYR A 323 -3.10 7.52 -15.41
C TYR A 323 -3.17 8.33 -14.12
N ALA A 324 -3.92 9.43 -14.17
CA ALA A 324 -4.18 10.29 -13.03
C ALA A 324 -5.41 11.18 -13.28
N ASP A 325 -6.20 11.40 -12.25
CA ASP A 325 -7.25 12.42 -12.21
C ASP A 325 -6.92 13.49 -11.15
N PHE A 326 -6.81 14.75 -11.58
CA PHE A 326 -6.49 15.87 -10.69
C PHE A 326 -7.68 16.81 -10.59
N ARG A 327 -8.09 17.13 -9.36
CA ARG A 327 -9.36 17.80 -9.07
C ARG A 327 -9.24 18.98 -8.10
N ASP A 328 -10.37 19.63 -7.84
CA ASP A 328 -10.62 20.52 -6.69
C ASP A 328 -9.56 21.57 -6.31
N LYS A 329 -8.99 22.25 -7.30
CA LYS A 329 -7.92 23.26 -7.09
C LYS A 329 -6.73 22.67 -6.35
N LEU A 330 -6.33 21.46 -6.73
CA LEU A 330 -5.10 20.82 -6.31
C LEU A 330 -3.89 21.76 -6.40
N GLU A 331 -2.98 21.64 -5.43
CA GLU A 331 -1.63 22.19 -5.49
C GLU A 331 -0.66 21.04 -5.16
N CYS A 332 0.24 20.67 -6.07
CA CYS A 332 1.14 19.54 -5.85
C CYS A 332 2.42 19.63 -6.67
N THR A 333 3.39 18.79 -6.33
CA THR A 333 4.48 18.43 -7.22
C THR A 333 4.42 16.93 -7.51
N LEU A 334 4.31 16.55 -8.77
CA LEU A 334 4.45 15.16 -9.23
C LEU A 334 5.72 15.05 -10.06
N GLU A 335 6.68 14.22 -9.61
CA GLU A 335 7.95 14.08 -10.31
C GLU A 335 8.51 12.66 -10.41
N ASN A 336 9.22 12.39 -11.50
CA ASN A 336 9.95 11.13 -11.70
C ASN A 336 9.04 9.90 -11.73
N VAL A 337 7.93 9.95 -12.45
CA VAL A 337 6.93 8.87 -12.51
C VAL A 337 6.95 8.16 -13.86
N TYR A 338 6.90 6.83 -13.83
CA TYR A 338 6.84 5.98 -15.01
C TYR A 338 5.48 5.25 -15.10
N PHE A 339 4.75 5.45 -16.18
CA PHE A 339 3.47 4.82 -16.46
C PHE A 339 3.61 3.83 -17.63
N PHE A 340 3.03 2.64 -17.51
CA PHE A 340 3.06 1.64 -18.57
C PHE A 340 1.86 0.70 -18.54
N ASN A 341 1.58 0.06 -19.68
CA ASN A 341 0.49 -0.91 -19.82
C ASN A 341 -0.90 -0.37 -19.49
N PHE A 342 -1.15 0.94 -19.68
CA PHE A 342 -2.48 1.54 -19.55
C PHE A 342 -3.34 1.29 -20.79
N SER A 343 -4.65 1.52 -20.69
CA SER A 343 -5.59 1.20 -21.77
C SER A 343 -5.50 2.22 -22.92
N THR A 344 -6.19 1.94 -24.04
CA THR A 344 -6.28 2.89 -25.17
C THR A 344 -6.99 4.20 -24.83
N SER A 345 -7.84 4.22 -23.79
CA SER A 345 -8.62 5.39 -23.37
C SER A 345 -8.03 6.10 -22.16
N SER A 346 -7.06 5.50 -21.46
CA SER A 346 -6.45 6.10 -20.27
C SER A 346 -5.77 7.42 -20.59
N ASP A 347 -6.02 8.43 -19.77
CA ASP A 347 -5.56 9.81 -19.87
C ASP A 347 -5.05 10.32 -18.52
N PHE A 348 -4.51 11.53 -18.55
CA PHE A 348 -4.08 12.29 -17.40
C PHE A 348 -4.90 13.57 -17.41
N GLU A 349 -5.77 13.74 -16.44
CA GLU A 349 -6.84 14.73 -16.46
C GLU A 349 -6.61 15.88 -15.47
N LEU A 350 -6.99 17.08 -15.89
CA LEU A 350 -7.32 18.20 -15.02
C LEU A 350 -8.85 18.40 -15.14
N ASP A 351 -9.60 17.85 -14.19
CA ASP A 351 -11.04 17.58 -14.33
C ASP A 351 -11.92 18.83 -14.41
N ASN A 352 -11.45 19.97 -13.89
CA ASN A 352 -12.26 21.19 -13.88
C ASN A 352 -11.48 22.50 -13.95
N ALA A 353 -12.23 23.60 -14.08
CA ALA A 353 -11.66 24.95 -14.19
C ALA A 353 -10.79 25.34 -12.99
N GLY A 354 -11.10 24.84 -11.79
CA GLY A 354 -10.36 25.16 -10.57
C GLY A 354 -8.94 24.59 -10.57
N VAL A 355 -8.81 23.30 -10.92
CA VAL A 355 -7.51 22.63 -11.05
C VAL A 355 -6.73 23.17 -12.27
N SER A 356 -7.40 23.42 -13.40
CA SER A 356 -6.80 24.02 -14.60
C SER A 356 -6.21 25.42 -14.33
N ASP A 357 -6.92 26.26 -13.57
CA ASP A 357 -6.41 27.58 -13.19
C ASP A 357 -5.20 27.49 -12.25
N ASN A 358 -5.17 26.51 -11.34
CA ASN A 358 -4.01 26.28 -10.47
C ASN A 358 -2.79 25.75 -11.25
N TRP A 359 -3.00 24.88 -12.23
CA TRP A 359 -1.95 24.49 -13.17
C TRP A 359 -1.41 25.70 -13.93
N ALA A 360 -2.29 26.52 -14.52
CA ALA A 360 -1.90 27.73 -15.25
C ALA A 360 -1.16 28.77 -14.37
N ALA A 361 -1.46 28.79 -13.07
CA ALA A 361 -0.77 29.60 -12.07
C ALA A 361 0.57 29.01 -11.58
N GLY A 362 0.95 27.81 -12.05
CA GLY A 362 2.20 27.14 -11.68
C GLY A 362 2.18 26.50 -10.29
N LYS A 363 0.99 26.23 -9.73
CA LYS A 363 0.82 25.56 -8.43
C LYS A 363 0.80 24.05 -8.52
N ILE A 364 0.56 23.52 -9.72
CA ILE A 364 0.73 22.11 -10.06
C ILE A 364 2.02 22.00 -10.86
N VAL A 365 2.99 21.27 -10.31
CA VAL A 365 4.33 21.14 -10.89
C VAL A 365 4.55 19.70 -11.31
N LEU A 366 4.52 19.46 -12.62
CA LEU A 366 4.81 18.17 -13.22
C LEU A 366 6.25 18.14 -13.72
N LYS A 367 6.99 17.04 -13.47
CA LYS A 367 8.38 16.89 -13.93
C LYS A 367 8.73 15.44 -14.23
N ASN A 368 9.43 15.22 -15.35
CA ASN A 368 10.01 13.91 -15.70
C ASN A 368 8.98 12.77 -15.60
N LEU A 369 7.83 12.95 -16.26
CA LEU A 369 6.82 11.91 -16.42
C LEU A 369 7.14 11.09 -17.67
N GLU A 370 7.17 9.78 -17.56
CA GLU A 370 7.46 8.87 -18.65
C GLU A 370 6.28 7.95 -18.93
N PHE A 371 5.84 7.90 -20.17
CA PHE A 371 4.73 7.04 -20.58
C PHE A 371 5.22 6.01 -21.59
N ASN A 372 5.06 4.72 -21.28
CA ASN A 372 5.28 3.64 -22.21
C ASN A 372 3.95 3.15 -22.79
N VAL A 373 3.70 3.58 -24.02
CA VAL A 373 2.52 3.24 -24.82
C VAL A 373 2.86 2.30 -25.96
N SER A 374 4.03 1.65 -25.93
CA SER A 374 4.51 0.80 -27.04
C SER A 374 3.64 -0.44 -27.29
N HIS A 375 2.80 -0.82 -26.34
CA HIS A 375 1.80 -1.87 -26.47
C HIS A 375 0.51 -1.41 -27.19
N LEU A 376 0.31 -0.10 -27.34
CA LEU A 376 -0.86 0.50 -27.99
C LEU A 376 -0.64 0.65 -29.51
N THR A 377 -1.67 0.34 -30.29
CA THR A 377 -1.70 0.56 -31.76
C THR A 377 -2.69 1.65 -32.18
N SER A 378 -3.51 2.15 -31.23
CA SER A 378 -4.50 3.22 -31.38
C SER A 378 -4.81 3.85 -30.03
N GLY A 379 -5.62 4.92 -30.01
CA GLY A 379 -6.00 5.62 -28.77
C GLY A 379 -4.91 6.59 -28.30
N ASN A 380 -4.75 6.70 -26.98
CA ASN A 380 -3.86 7.65 -26.32
C ASN A 380 -2.38 7.26 -26.44
N THR A 381 -1.84 7.43 -27.65
CA THR A 381 -0.48 7.03 -28.07
C THR A 381 0.51 8.20 -28.14
N THR A 382 0.04 9.42 -27.91
CA THR A 382 0.85 10.66 -27.93
C THR A 382 0.56 11.47 -26.67
N LEU A 383 1.46 12.39 -26.30
CA LEU A 383 1.22 13.26 -25.13
C LEU A 383 -0.06 14.10 -25.25
N ASP A 384 -0.33 14.65 -26.44
CA ASP A 384 -1.54 15.44 -26.73
C ASP A 384 -2.85 14.61 -26.62
N ALA A 385 -2.74 13.29 -26.84
CA ALA A 385 -3.88 12.39 -26.63
C ALA A 385 -4.03 12.00 -25.16
N ILE A 386 -2.92 11.84 -24.43
CA ILE A 386 -2.90 11.45 -23.02
C ILE A 386 -3.35 12.58 -22.10
N PHE A 387 -2.86 13.80 -22.28
CA PHE A 387 -3.21 14.90 -21.39
C PHE A 387 -4.55 15.52 -21.79
N LYS A 388 -5.40 15.78 -20.79
CA LYS A 388 -6.74 16.33 -20.92
C LYS A 388 -6.93 17.44 -19.89
N ASP A 389 -7.52 18.55 -20.29
CA ASP A 389 -7.91 19.63 -19.37
C ASP A 389 -9.34 20.07 -19.69
N ASP A 390 -10.24 19.68 -18.80
CA ASP A 390 -11.67 19.93 -18.86
C ASP A 390 -12.06 21.27 -18.21
N GLY A 391 -11.06 22.00 -17.69
CA GLY A 391 -11.14 23.40 -17.26
C GLY A 391 -11.07 24.43 -18.39
N GLY A 392 -10.90 23.99 -19.64
CA GLY A 392 -10.92 24.85 -20.83
C GLY A 392 -9.56 25.34 -21.29
N ARG A 393 -8.46 24.72 -20.83
CA ARG A 393 -7.08 25.03 -21.29
C ARG A 393 -6.37 23.85 -21.96
N ASP A 394 -7.10 22.81 -22.40
CA ASP A 394 -6.59 21.61 -23.09
C ASP A 394 -5.43 21.88 -24.07
N ALA A 395 -5.63 22.74 -25.07
CA ALA A 395 -4.57 23.03 -26.04
C ALA A 395 -3.28 23.59 -25.43
N ALA A 396 -3.38 24.39 -24.35
CA ALA A 396 -2.23 24.94 -23.65
C ALA A 396 -1.54 23.87 -22.79
N PHE A 397 -2.30 23.03 -22.10
CA PHE A 397 -1.79 21.92 -21.30
C PHE A 397 -1.03 20.91 -22.18
N ASN A 398 -1.64 20.51 -23.30
CA ASN A 398 -1.05 19.57 -24.25
C ASN A 398 0.23 20.13 -24.89
N THR A 399 0.25 21.42 -25.22
CA THR A 399 1.46 22.09 -25.73
C THR A 399 2.59 22.09 -24.70
N ALA A 400 2.26 22.30 -23.43
CA ALA A 400 3.24 22.33 -22.34
C ALA A 400 3.78 20.93 -21.98
N ALA A 401 3.04 19.87 -22.26
CA ALA A 401 3.35 18.49 -21.87
C ALA A 401 4.77 18.05 -22.26
N ALA A 402 5.26 18.42 -23.43
CA ALA A 402 6.63 18.07 -23.87
C ALA A 402 7.74 18.67 -22.98
N GLY A 403 7.43 19.67 -22.15
CA GLY A 403 8.35 20.27 -21.19
C GLY A 403 8.50 19.47 -19.89
N PHE A 404 7.55 18.60 -19.56
CA PHE A 404 7.55 17.83 -18.31
C PHE A 404 7.32 16.33 -18.48
N ALA A 405 6.86 15.87 -19.65
CA ALA A 405 6.56 14.49 -19.96
C ALA A 405 7.18 14.04 -21.28
N LYS A 406 7.36 12.72 -21.45
CA LYS A 406 7.83 12.11 -22.71
C LYS A 406 7.28 10.69 -22.88
N ILE A 407 7.08 10.31 -24.15
CA ILE A 407 6.83 8.91 -24.53
C ILE A 407 8.16 8.15 -24.58
N VAL A 408 8.21 6.96 -24.00
CA VAL A 408 9.40 6.10 -23.95
C VAL A 408 9.07 4.66 -24.32
N THR A 409 10.08 3.90 -24.75
CA THR A 409 10.01 2.44 -24.88
C THR A 409 10.77 1.70 -23.78
N SER A 410 11.55 2.44 -22.99
CA SER A 410 12.29 1.96 -21.82
C SER A 410 12.32 3.05 -20.77
N LYS A 411 12.05 2.70 -19.52
CA LYS A 411 12.07 3.67 -18.41
C LYS A 411 13.48 4.19 -18.13
N SER A 412 13.59 5.47 -17.79
CA SER A 412 14.77 6.08 -17.16
C SER A 412 14.47 6.69 -15.79
N THR A 413 13.19 6.69 -15.39
CA THR A 413 12.72 7.12 -14.08
C THR A 413 11.78 6.08 -13.44
N GLY A 414 11.32 6.36 -12.23
CA GLY A 414 10.26 5.63 -11.55
C GLY A 414 10.70 4.96 -10.26
N ALA A 415 9.90 4.00 -9.79
CA ALA A 415 10.10 3.33 -8.53
C ALA A 415 11.39 2.51 -8.48
N ASN A 416 12.06 2.55 -7.32
CA ASN A 416 13.04 1.56 -6.93
C ASN A 416 12.34 0.33 -6.36
N LYS A 417 12.10 -0.67 -7.22
CA LYS A 417 11.41 -1.90 -6.84
C LYS A 417 12.09 -2.72 -5.74
N SER A 418 13.39 -2.56 -5.53
CA SER A 418 14.15 -3.34 -4.53
C SER A 418 13.64 -3.13 -3.10
N ALA A 419 12.98 -2.00 -2.82
CA ALA A 419 12.34 -1.74 -1.54
C ALA A 419 11.17 -2.69 -1.23
N PHE A 420 10.56 -3.29 -2.26
CA PHE A 420 9.39 -4.17 -2.16
C PHE A 420 9.74 -5.65 -2.33
N ALA A 421 10.96 -5.96 -2.73
CA ALA A 421 11.39 -7.33 -2.98
C ALA A 421 11.44 -8.17 -1.69
N ALA A 422 11.23 -9.48 -1.84
CA ALA A 422 11.29 -10.53 -0.83
C ALA A 422 10.20 -10.55 0.27
N TRP A 423 9.64 -9.39 0.65
CA TRP A 423 8.69 -9.29 1.78
C TRP A 423 7.23 -9.11 1.37
N THR A 424 6.97 -8.61 0.16
CA THR A 424 5.62 -8.34 -0.35
C THR A 424 5.02 -9.58 -1.03
N VAL A 425 3.70 -9.74 -0.95
CA VAL A 425 2.99 -10.75 -1.76
C VAL A 425 3.10 -10.39 -3.24
N SER A 426 3.11 -9.10 -3.56
CA SER A 426 3.29 -8.58 -4.93
C SER A 426 4.57 -9.14 -5.57
N ASP A 427 5.70 -9.15 -4.85
CA ASP A 427 6.94 -9.77 -5.31
C ASP A 427 6.83 -11.29 -5.44
N LYS A 428 6.27 -11.97 -4.43
CA LYS A 428 6.08 -13.45 -4.46
C LYS A 428 5.23 -13.91 -5.63
N LYS A 429 4.23 -13.12 -6.01
CA LYS A 429 3.35 -13.36 -7.17
C LYS A 429 3.95 -12.86 -8.49
N GLY A 430 5.20 -12.41 -8.49
CA GLY A 430 5.91 -11.97 -9.70
C GLY A 430 5.41 -10.64 -10.29
N GLN A 431 4.60 -9.86 -9.56
CA GLN A 431 4.05 -8.60 -10.06
C GLN A 431 5.13 -7.54 -10.28
N LEU A 432 6.28 -7.67 -9.62
CA LEU A 432 7.42 -6.74 -9.76
C LEU A 432 8.36 -7.08 -10.92
N ALA A 433 8.07 -8.12 -11.71
CA ALA A 433 8.96 -8.58 -12.78
C ALA A 433 9.20 -7.50 -13.85
N GLU A 434 8.18 -6.71 -14.17
CA GLU A 434 8.19 -5.68 -15.22
C GLU A 434 8.63 -4.29 -14.73
N PHE A 435 8.87 -4.16 -13.42
CA PHE A 435 9.23 -2.90 -12.76
C PHE A 435 10.74 -2.67 -12.66
#